data_AF-A0A3M2DJ33-F1
#
_entry.id   AF-A0A3M2DJ33-F1
#
_cell.length_a   1.000
_cell.length_b   1.000
_cell.length_c   1.000
_cell.angle_alpha   90.00
_cell.angle_beta   90.00
_cell.angle_gamma   90.00
#
_symmetry.space_group_name_H-M   'P 1'
#
loop_
_entity.id
_entity.type
_entity.pdbx_description
1 polymer ?
#
loop_
_entity_poly.entity_id
_entity_poly.type
_entity_poly.pdbx_seq_one_letter_code
_entity_poly.pdbx_strand_id
1 'polypeptide(L)'
;MIAAGAAVGGALSAGAAQGTAVAVALATATVLAAWGALRGAQRVRGVRAVATVAAAAILVVIARATFGSIATARELASLPPWLASAIGGAAFGLIGAVALVPRHVRWSRDRVAEAARALRGAPGDEVSAVAARAVALWRRVDESATADDATRAAVQDAVLEVLATARQWRAAAAGRAVEDAAALAARLDALDRRGREARDPVARAEYARARAAVAEQLRYAQDIDRSRERVLARMHGYLAVIEQVQLAAVNAASARVAAGIADTGELAAGAEPPLARADAAGDAPANRGGRSAM
;
A
#
# COMPACT_ATOMS: atom_id res chain seq x y z
N MET A 1 -16.09 -3.56 19.83
CA MET A 1 -15.76 -2.50 20.82
C MET A 1 -16.17 -1.13 20.26
N ILE A 2 -17.45 -0.78 20.35
CA ILE A 2 -18.00 0.54 19.98
C ILE A 2 -18.85 0.98 21.17
N ALA A 3 -18.23 1.60 22.18
CA ALA A 3 -18.92 2.13 23.36
C ALA A 3 -18.01 3.15 24.06
N ALA A 4 -17.69 4.25 23.38
CA ALA A 4 -17.01 5.40 23.96
C ALA A 4 -17.14 6.61 23.03
N GLY A 5 -18.35 7.16 22.91
CA GLY A 5 -18.58 8.32 22.04
C GLY A 5 -19.69 9.28 22.46
N ALA A 6 -20.44 8.98 23.53
CA ALA A 6 -21.71 9.67 23.82
C ALA A 6 -21.72 10.48 25.12
N ALA A 7 -20.57 10.95 25.64
CA ALA A 7 -20.51 11.57 26.97
C ALA A 7 -20.12 13.07 27.00
N VAL A 8 -19.96 13.75 25.86
CA VAL A 8 -19.47 15.16 25.86
C VAL A 8 -20.62 16.19 25.66
N GLY A 9 -21.85 15.76 25.38
CA GLY A 9 -22.95 16.66 25.04
C GLY A 9 -23.69 17.35 26.20
N GLY A 10 -23.42 17.02 27.46
CA GLY A 10 -24.33 17.32 28.57
C GLY A 10 -24.06 18.57 29.43
N ALA A 11 -22.98 19.33 29.21
CA ALA A 11 -22.47 20.27 30.23
C ALA A 11 -22.50 21.78 29.86
N LEU A 12 -23.33 22.22 28.91
CA LEU A 12 -23.27 23.59 28.39
C LEU A 12 -24.43 24.55 28.73
N SER A 13 -25.42 24.16 29.55
CA SER A 13 -26.62 24.99 29.76
C SER A 13 -26.78 25.67 31.14
N ALA A 14 -25.74 25.78 31.97
CA ALA A 14 -25.86 26.48 33.25
C ALA A 14 -24.82 27.59 33.46
N GLY A 15 -25.30 28.84 33.55
CA GLY A 15 -24.73 29.85 34.44
C GLY A 15 -23.81 30.91 33.82
N ALA A 16 -24.38 32.06 33.44
CA ALA A 16 -23.66 33.28 33.07
C ALA A 16 -22.91 33.99 34.23
N ALA A 17 -22.60 33.27 35.33
CA ALA A 17 -21.76 33.73 36.43
C ALA A 17 -20.54 32.81 36.70
N GLN A 18 -20.33 31.78 35.87
CA GLN A 18 -19.34 30.69 36.08
C GLN A 18 -18.23 30.66 35.01
N GLY A 19 -17.73 31.82 34.58
CA GLY A 19 -16.70 31.92 33.54
C GLY A 19 -15.41 31.13 33.85
N THR A 20 -15.07 30.96 35.12
CA THR A 20 -13.90 30.17 35.54
C THR A 20 -14.18 28.66 35.60
N ALA A 21 -15.37 28.24 36.02
CA ALA A 21 -15.71 26.81 36.12
C ALA A 21 -15.86 26.15 34.74
N VAL A 22 -16.45 26.85 33.76
CA VAL A 22 -16.54 26.37 32.38
C VAL A 22 -15.16 26.34 31.71
N ALA A 23 -14.30 27.32 31.98
CA ALA A 23 -12.93 27.34 31.48
C ALA A 23 -12.08 26.19 32.06
N VAL A 24 -12.23 25.88 33.35
CA VAL A 24 -11.56 24.75 33.99
C VAL A 24 -12.09 23.42 33.45
N ALA A 25 -13.41 23.27 33.27
CA ALA A 25 -14.00 22.06 32.69
C ALA A 25 -13.50 21.79 31.26
N LEU A 26 -13.42 22.82 30.42
CA LEU A 26 -12.87 22.73 29.06
C LEU A 26 -11.36 22.44 29.07
N ALA A 27 -10.60 23.00 30.01
CA ALA A 27 -9.18 22.69 30.18
C ALA A 27 -8.97 21.23 30.61
N THR A 28 -9.77 20.70 31.54
CA THR A 28 -9.68 19.29 31.95
C THR A 28 -10.14 18.34 30.85
N ALA A 29 -11.18 18.69 30.08
CA ALA A 29 -11.64 17.86 28.97
C ALA A 29 -10.60 17.78 27.84
N THR A 30 -9.92 18.89 27.53
CA THR A 30 -8.84 18.92 26.54
C THR A 30 -7.61 18.12 27.01
N VAL A 31 -7.25 18.21 28.29
CA VAL A 31 -6.16 17.39 28.87
C VAL A 31 -6.49 15.91 28.85
N LEU A 32 -7.72 15.51 29.21
CA LEU A 32 -8.13 14.11 29.18
C LEU A 32 -8.24 13.55 27.75
N ALA A 33 -8.73 14.36 26.80
CA ALA A 33 -8.74 13.99 25.39
C ALA A 33 -7.32 13.86 24.81
N ALA A 34 -6.41 14.77 25.17
CA ALA A 34 -5.00 14.69 24.80
C ALA A 34 -4.33 13.46 25.41
N TRP A 35 -4.62 13.12 26.68
CA TRP A 35 -4.08 11.95 27.36
C TRP A 35 -4.60 10.62 26.78
N GLY A 36 -5.89 10.57 26.44
CA GLY A 36 -6.49 9.43 25.74
C GLY A 36 -5.90 9.21 24.34
N ALA A 37 -5.69 10.30 23.59
CA ALA A 37 -5.01 10.27 22.31
C ALA A 37 -3.54 9.81 22.44
N LEU A 38 -2.83 10.24 23.50
CA LEU A 38 -1.45 9.85 23.77
C LEU A 38 -1.32 8.35 24.10
N ARG A 39 -2.24 7.79 24.89
CA ARG A 39 -2.26 6.35 25.20
C ARG A 39 -2.66 5.50 23.99
N GLY A 40 -3.59 5.97 23.16
CA GLY A 40 -3.91 5.32 21.89
C GLY A 40 -2.73 5.34 20.91
N ALA A 41 -2.03 6.46 20.85
CA ALA A 41 -0.82 6.67 20.04
C ALA A 41 0.34 5.75 20.44
N GLN A 42 0.52 5.42 21.73
CA GLN A 42 1.60 4.53 22.18
C GLN A 42 1.48 3.08 21.66
N ARG A 43 0.28 2.63 21.27
CA ARG A 43 0.10 1.32 20.59
C ARG A 43 0.35 1.38 19.08
N VAL A 44 0.32 2.56 18.47
CA VAL A 44 0.51 2.76 17.04
C VAL A 44 1.84 3.45 16.80
N ARG A 45 2.94 2.70 16.87
CA ARG A 45 4.29 3.22 16.57
C ARG A 45 4.33 3.74 15.13
N GLY A 46 4.45 5.06 14.95
CA GLY A 46 4.70 5.67 13.64
C GLY A 46 4.32 7.13 13.56
N VAL A 47 4.80 7.79 12.49
CA VAL A 47 4.56 9.21 12.14
C VAL A 47 3.07 9.59 12.16
N ARG A 48 2.16 8.63 11.95
CA ARG A 48 0.70 8.83 12.00
C ARG A 48 0.19 9.23 13.39
N ALA A 49 0.79 8.70 14.46
CA ALA A 49 0.43 9.07 15.83
C ALA A 49 0.85 10.51 16.15
N VAL A 50 2.04 10.91 15.71
CA VAL A 50 2.53 12.29 15.87
C VAL A 50 1.67 13.26 15.06
N ALA A 51 1.34 12.93 13.81
CA ALA A 51 0.52 13.78 12.95
C ALA A 51 -0.91 13.97 13.50
N THR A 52 -1.51 12.93 14.07
CA THR A 52 -2.86 13.03 14.67
C THR A 52 -2.86 13.87 15.94
N VAL A 53 -1.86 13.71 16.82
CA VAL A 53 -1.70 14.55 18.02
C VAL A 53 -1.43 16.01 17.63
N ALA A 54 -0.55 16.26 16.64
CA ALA A 54 -0.27 17.61 16.17
C ALA A 54 -1.50 18.27 15.52
N ALA A 55 -2.24 17.54 14.69
CA ALA A 55 -3.48 18.03 14.09
C ALA A 55 -4.52 18.36 15.16
N ALA A 56 -4.69 17.51 16.17
CA ALA A 56 -5.59 17.77 17.29
C ALA A 56 -5.17 19.01 18.09
N ALA A 57 -3.88 19.19 18.36
CA ALA A 57 -3.37 20.35 19.06
C ALA A 57 -3.60 21.66 18.27
N ILE A 58 -3.32 21.64 16.96
CA ILE A 58 -3.59 22.79 16.06
C ILE A 58 -5.08 23.12 16.06
N LEU A 59 -5.94 22.10 15.99
CA LEU A 59 -7.38 22.25 16.05
C LEU A 59 -7.84 22.96 17.33
N VAL A 60 -7.31 22.55 18.49
CA VAL A 60 -7.65 23.15 19.79
C VAL A 60 -7.21 24.61 19.84
N VAL A 61 -6.04 24.94 19.29
CA VAL A 61 -5.56 26.33 19.21
C VAL A 61 -6.46 27.18 18.31
N ILE A 62 -6.81 26.68 17.13
CA ILE A 62 -7.71 27.37 16.19
C ILE A 62 -9.08 27.59 16.83
N ALA A 63 -9.63 26.58 17.50
CA ALA A 63 -10.91 26.65 18.16
C ALA A 63 -10.90 27.65 19.33
N ARG A 64 -9.82 27.69 20.12
CA ARG A 64 -9.64 28.69 21.17
C ARG A 64 -9.55 30.10 20.60
N ALA A 65 -8.80 30.29 19.51
CA ALA A 65 -8.63 31.59 18.88
C ALA A 65 -9.96 32.11 18.28
N THR A 66 -10.70 31.24 17.59
CA THR A 66 -12.02 31.58 17.01
C THR A 66 -13.05 31.87 18.09
N PHE A 67 -13.09 31.10 19.18
CA PHE A 67 -13.97 31.39 20.31
C PHE A 67 -13.64 32.74 20.95
N GLY A 68 -12.35 33.05 21.13
CA GLY A 68 -11.90 34.35 21.63
C GLY A 68 -12.33 35.51 20.72
N SER A 69 -12.17 35.37 19.40
CA SER A 69 -12.57 36.42 18.46
C SER A 69 -14.09 36.62 18.42
N ILE A 70 -14.89 35.55 18.50
CA ILE A 70 -16.35 35.62 18.51
C ILE A 70 -16.84 36.27 19.80
N ALA A 71 -16.25 35.93 20.95
CA ALA A 71 -16.61 36.50 22.24
C ALA A 71 -16.35 38.02 22.31
N THR A 72 -15.39 38.53 21.55
CA THR A 72 -15.07 39.97 21.48
C THR A 72 -15.80 40.72 20.36
N ALA A 73 -16.50 40.02 19.46
CA ALA A 73 -17.17 40.64 18.33
C ALA A 73 -18.46 41.33 18.77
N ARG A 74 -18.44 42.67 18.80
CA ARG A 74 -19.59 43.51 19.18
C ARG A 74 -20.83 43.26 18.33
N GLU A 75 -20.67 42.82 17.09
CA GLU A 75 -21.78 42.51 16.18
C GLU A 75 -22.59 41.28 16.59
N LEU A 76 -22.01 40.37 17.39
CA LEU A 76 -22.75 39.24 17.95
C LEU A 76 -23.48 39.57 19.26
N ALA A 77 -23.30 40.77 19.82
CA ALA A 77 -23.96 41.16 21.07
C ALA A 77 -25.49 41.26 20.93
N SER A 78 -26.01 41.40 19.70
CA SER A 78 -27.44 41.43 19.41
C SER A 78 -28.07 40.03 19.23
N LEU A 79 -27.26 38.98 19.10
CA LEU A 79 -27.76 37.62 18.91
C LEU A 79 -28.20 37.00 20.24
N PRO A 80 -29.34 36.28 20.26
CA PRO A 80 -29.75 35.52 21.42
C PRO A 80 -28.67 34.50 21.86
N PRO A 81 -28.43 34.31 23.16
CA PRO A 81 -27.35 33.46 23.69
C PRO A 81 -27.39 32.00 23.20
N TRP A 82 -28.59 31.47 22.96
CA TRP A 82 -28.78 30.11 22.46
C TRP A 82 -28.27 29.94 21.03
N LEU A 83 -28.40 30.98 20.19
CA LEU A 83 -27.98 30.95 18.80
C LEU A 83 -26.46 31.08 18.67
N ALA A 84 -25.84 31.93 19.49
CA ALA A 84 -24.39 32.00 19.61
C ALA A 84 -23.79 30.65 20.05
N SER A 85 -24.44 29.98 21.02
CA SER A 85 -24.03 28.65 21.48
C SER A 85 -24.19 27.58 20.40
N ALA A 86 -25.28 27.64 19.61
CA ALA A 86 -25.51 26.72 18.49
C ALA A 86 -24.46 26.88 17.39
N ILE A 87 -24.10 28.11 17.02
CA ILE A 87 -23.06 28.40 16.01
C ILE A 87 -21.70 27.91 16.50
N GLY A 88 -21.37 28.16 17.78
CA GLY A 88 -20.15 27.63 18.40
C GLY A 88 -20.11 26.10 18.34
N GLY A 89 -21.17 25.45 18.82
CA GLY A 89 -21.28 23.98 18.79
C GLY A 89 -21.17 23.40 17.38
N ALA A 90 -21.78 24.04 16.38
CA ALA A 90 -21.68 23.64 14.98
C ALA A 90 -20.25 23.76 14.44
N ALA A 91 -19.54 24.85 14.76
CA ALA A 91 -18.14 25.02 14.38
C ALA A 91 -17.23 23.95 15.01
N PHE A 92 -17.41 23.67 16.31
CA PHE A 92 -16.69 22.59 16.99
C PHE A 92 -17.02 21.20 16.41
N GLY A 93 -18.28 20.94 16.10
CA GLY A 93 -18.73 19.69 15.46
C GLY A 93 -18.11 19.49 14.08
N LEU A 94 -18.09 20.52 13.24
CA LEU A 94 -17.46 20.49 11.91
C LEU A 94 -15.96 20.22 12.02
N ILE A 95 -15.29 20.92 12.92
CA ILE A 95 -13.87 20.75 13.20
C ILE A 95 -13.58 19.31 13.68
N GLY A 96 -14.41 18.78 14.59
CA GLY A 96 -14.31 17.38 15.05
C GLY A 96 -14.53 16.37 13.92
N ALA A 97 -15.48 16.63 13.00
CA ALA A 97 -15.71 15.80 11.83
C ALA A 97 -14.50 15.81 10.88
N VAL A 98 -13.91 16.99 10.62
CA VAL A 98 -12.68 17.12 9.81
C VAL A 98 -11.50 16.41 10.48
N ALA A 99 -11.39 16.43 11.81
CA ALA A 99 -10.37 15.69 12.53
C ALA A 99 -10.52 14.15 12.46
N LEU A 100 -11.72 13.66 12.15
CA LEU A 100 -11.95 12.23 11.88
C LEU A 100 -11.64 11.85 10.43
N VAL A 101 -11.52 12.81 9.52
CA VAL A 101 -11.19 12.55 8.11
C VAL A 101 -9.87 11.76 7.98
N PRO A 102 -8.76 12.08 8.66
CA PRO A 102 -7.52 11.29 8.59
C PRO A 102 -7.66 9.82 8.99
N ARG A 103 -8.63 9.47 9.86
CA ARG A 103 -8.92 8.07 10.23
C ARG A 103 -9.53 7.28 9.06
N HIS A 104 -10.26 7.96 8.20
CA HIS A 104 -10.95 7.36 7.05
C HIS A 104 -10.17 7.54 5.75
N VAL A 105 -9.27 8.52 5.68
CA VAL A 105 -8.30 8.67 4.60
C VAL A 105 -7.22 7.61 4.79
N ARG A 106 -7.38 6.49 4.09
CA ARG A 106 -6.26 5.57 3.86
C ARG A 106 -5.24 6.30 3.01
N TRP A 107 -4.28 6.95 3.66
CA TRP A 107 -3.09 7.47 2.99
C TRP A 107 -2.23 6.27 2.58
N SER A 108 -2.62 5.63 1.48
CA SER A 108 -1.79 4.68 0.76
C SER A 108 -0.73 5.52 0.06
N ARG A 109 0.39 5.77 0.74
CA ARG A 109 1.60 6.06 -0.01
C ARG A 109 1.91 4.79 -0.76
N ASP A 110 1.79 4.83 -2.08
CA ASP A 110 2.22 3.75 -2.94
C ASP A 110 3.73 3.55 -2.72
N ARG A 111 4.04 2.60 -1.81
CA ARG A 111 5.41 2.25 -1.41
C ARG A 111 6.21 1.79 -2.63
N VAL A 112 5.54 1.12 -3.57
CA VAL A 112 6.15 0.62 -4.80
C VAL A 112 6.49 1.79 -5.71
N ALA A 113 5.59 2.76 -5.90
CA ALA A 113 5.91 3.96 -6.69
C ALA A 113 7.04 4.80 -6.07
N GLU A 114 7.15 4.86 -4.73
CA GLU A 114 8.28 5.51 -4.06
C GLU A 114 9.60 4.77 -4.30
N ALA A 115 9.63 3.45 -4.10
CA ALA A 115 10.80 2.63 -4.37
C ALA A 115 11.19 2.66 -5.87
N ALA A 116 10.22 2.62 -6.78
CA ALA A 116 10.45 2.71 -8.22
C ALA A 116 11.03 4.07 -8.63
N ARG A 117 10.62 5.17 -7.99
CA ARG A 117 11.19 6.50 -8.22
C ARG A 117 12.68 6.55 -7.85
N ALA A 118 13.08 5.89 -6.77
CA ALA A 118 14.49 5.81 -6.36
C ALA A 118 15.39 5.07 -7.38
N LEU A 119 14.80 4.28 -8.28
CA LEU A 119 15.51 3.57 -9.34
C LEU A 119 15.55 4.32 -10.69
N ARG A 120 14.87 5.47 -10.82
CA ARG A 120 14.91 6.25 -12.06
C ARG A 120 16.30 6.89 -12.21
N GLY A 121 16.95 6.72 -13.37
CA GLY A 121 18.17 7.47 -13.70
C GLY A 121 19.31 6.71 -14.39
N ALA A 122 19.18 5.41 -14.67
CA ALA A 122 20.14 4.69 -15.52
C ALA A 122 19.38 3.78 -16.48
N PRO A 123 18.96 4.29 -17.65
CA PRO A 123 18.35 3.45 -18.67
C PRO A 123 19.38 2.45 -19.24
N GLY A 124 18.99 1.19 -19.37
CA GLY A 124 19.75 0.21 -20.16
C GLY A 124 20.32 -1.00 -19.40
N ASP A 125 20.18 -1.09 -18.08
CA ASP A 125 20.55 -2.31 -17.35
C ASP A 125 19.39 -3.31 -17.30
N GLU A 126 19.71 -4.60 -17.41
CA GLU A 126 18.74 -5.69 -17.28
C GLU A 126 18.03 -5.67 -15.92
N VAL A 127 18.73 -5.22 -14.87
CA VAL A 127 18.18 -5.06 -13.52
C VAL A 127 17.03 -4.04 -13.50
N SER A 128 17.13 -2.90 -14.19
CA SER A 128 16.00 -1.95 -14.30
C SER A 128 14.86 -2.51 -15.14
N ALA A 129 15.14 -3.32 -16.17
CA ALA A 129 14.09 -3.98 -16.94
C ALA A 129 13.27 -4.94 -16.08
N VAL A 130 13.93 -5.77 -15.26
CA VAL A 130 13.26 -6.67 -14.31
C VAL A 130 12.49 -5.89 -13.25
N ALA A 131 13.09 -4.84 -12.67
CA ALA A 131 12.43 -3.97 -11.70
C ALA A 131 11.18 -3.28 -12.30
N ALA A 132 11.28 -2.78 -13.53
CA ALA A 132 10.16 -2.15 -14.25
C ALA A 132 9.03 -3.15 -14.51
N ARG A 133 9.37 -4.39 -14.88
CA ARG A 133 8.39 -5.47 -15.06
C ARG A 133 7.69 -5.83 -13.74
N ALA A 134 8.42 -5.90 -12.63
CA ALA A 134 7.83 -6.11 -11.30
C ALA A 134 6.86 -4.99 -10.91
N VAL A 135 7.20 -3.72 -11.19
CA VAL A 135 6.29 -2.58 -10.96
C VAL A 135 5.06 -2.64 -11.85
N ALA A 136 5.20 -3.06 -13.11
CA ALA A 136 4.06 -3.23 -14.01
C ALA A 136 3.13 -4.36 -13.55
N LEU A 137 3.67 -5.46 -13.01
CA LEU A 137 2.88 -6.52 -12.38
C LEU A 137 2.13 -6.00 -11.16
N TRP A 138 2.80 -5.22 -10.29
CA TRP A 138 2.15 -4.59 -9.13
C TRP A 138 0.94 -3.76 -9.55
N ARG A 139 1.08 -2.87 -10.54
CA ARG A 139 -0.03 -2.03 -11.02
C ARG A 139 -1.23 -2.86 -11.49
N ARG A 140 -0.97 -3.94 -12.25
CA ARG A 140 -2.03 -4.86 -12.70
C ARG A 140 -2.75 -5.54 -11.54
N VAL A 141 -2.03 -5.90 -10.48
CA VAL A 141 -2.62 -6.53 -9.29
C VAL A 141 -3.38 -5.51 -8.43
N ASP A 142 -2.86 -4.29 -8.29
CA ASP A 142 -3.48 -3.20 -7.53
C ASP A 142 -4.77 -2.70 -8.20
N GLU A 143 -4.77 -2.58 -9.53
CA GLU A 143 -5.93 -2.22 -10.35
C GLU A 143 -6.96 -3.37 -10.44
N SER A 144 -6.58 -4.60 -10.10
CA SER A 144 -7.48 -5.74 -10.14
C SER A 144 -8.50 -5.71 -9.00
N ALA A 145 -9.78 -5.63 -9.37
CA ALA A 145 -10.90 -5.76 -8.45
C ALA A 145 -11.02 -7.17 -7.84
N THR A 146 -10.40 -8.18 -8.45
CA THR A 146 -10.55 -9.59 -8.03
C THR A 146 -9.52 -10.03 -6.99
N ALA A 147 -8.43 -9.29 -6.83
CA ALA A 147 -7.39 -9.57 -5.85
C ALA A 147 -7.87 -9.21 -4.44
N ASP A 148 -7.72 -10.14 -3.49
CA ASP A 148 -7.97 -9.85 -2.09
C ASP A 148 -6.80 -9.04 -1.47
N ASP A 149 -7.06 -8.43 -0.30
CA ASP A 149 -6.07 -7.58 0.37
C ASP A 149 -4.81 -8.36 0.79
N ALA A 150 -4.94 -9.65 1.08
CA ALA A 150 -3.83 -10.52 1.44
C ALA A 150 -2.89 -10.78 0.26
N THR A 151 -3.44 -11.10 -0.92
CA THR A 151 -2.70 -11.27 -2.17
C THR A 151 -2.03 -9.97 -2.58
N ARG A 152 -2.74 -8.84 -2.51
CA ARG A 152 -2.15 -7.52 -2.78
C ARG A 152 -0.96 -7.25 -1.86
N ALA A 153 -1.10 -7.49 -0.56
CA ALA A 153 0.00 -7.31 0.39
C ALA A 153 1.20 -8.20 0.07
N ALA A 154 0.97 -9.49 -0.22
CA ALA A 154 2.03 -10.44 -0.57
C ALA A 154 2.78 -10.04 -1.85
N VAL A 155 2.05 -9.65 -2.91
CA VAL A 155 2.64 -9.16 -4.16
C VAL A 155 3.40 -7.85 -3.93
N GLN A 156 2.83 -6.93 -3.13
CA GLN A 156 3.50 -5.67 -2.78
C GLN A 156 4.84 -5.92 -2.11
N ASP A 157 4.88 -6.79 -1.10
CA ASP A 157 6.09 -7.09 -0.34
C ASP A 157 7.15 -7.78 -1.22
N ALA A 158 6.75 -8.72 -2.09
CA ALA A 158 7.65 -9.35 -3.05
C ALA A 158 8.22 -8.35 -4.07
N VAL A 159 7.40 -7.44 -4.59
CA VAL A 159 7.87 -6.38 -5.50
C VAL A 159 8.82 -5.42 -4.78
N LEU A 160 8.53 -5.04 -3.53
CA LEU A 160 9.42 -4.20 -2.73
C LEU A 160 10.79 -4.88 -2.52
N GLU A 161 10.82 -6.19 -2.33
CA GLU A 161 12.08 -6.95 -2.21
C GLU A 161 12.90 -6.95 -3.51
N VAL A 162 12.24 -7.09 -4.67
CA VAL A 162 12.87 -6.95 -5.99
C VAL A 162 13.47 -5.55 -6.16
N LEU A 163 12.73 -4.50 -5.80
CA LEU A 163 13.19 -3.11 -5.90
C LEU A 163 14.32 -2.80 -4.91
N ALA A 164 14.27 -3.37 -3.69
CA ALA A 164 15.33 -3.25 -2.71
C ALA A 164 16.62 -3.91 -3.20
N THR A 165 16.52 -5.11 -3.75
CA THR A 165 17.65 -5.85 -4.35
C THR A 165 18.25 -5.06 -5.51
N ALA A 166 17.41 -4.56 -6.43
CA ALA A 166 17.85 -3.72 -7.55
C ALA A 166 18.60 -2.46 -7.09
N ARG A 167 18.09 -1.80 -6.04
CA ARG A 167 18.71 -0.59 -5.46
C ARG A 167 20.06 -0.90 -4.82
N GLN A 168 20.15 -1.97 -4.04
CA GLN A 168 21.40 -2.41 -3.41
C GLN A 168 22.45 -2.75 -4.47
N TRP A 169 22.06 -3.49 -5.51
CA TRP A 169 22.95 -3.80 -6.63
C TRP A 169 23.46 -2.54 -7.32
N ARG A 170 22.56 -1.60 -7.64
CA ARG A 170 22.95 -0.34 -8.29
C ARG A 170 23.85 0.53 -7.41
N ALA A 171 23.61 0.57 -6.10
CA ALA A 171 24.51 1.26 -5.17
C ALA A 171 25.90 0.62 -5.17
N ALA A 172 26.00 -0.71 -5.24
CA ALA A 172 27.27 -1.41 -5.36
C ALA A 172 27.97 -1.21 -6.72
N ALA A 173 27.20 -1.00 -7.79
CA ALA A 173 27.70 -0.78 -9.15
C ALA A 173 28.08 0.68 -9.44
N ALA A 174 27.40 1.67 -8.85
CA ALA A 174 27.54 3.10 -9.17
C ALA A 174 28.94 3.68 -8.89
N GLY A 175 29.77 3.01 -8.10
CA GLY A 175 31.14 3.45 -7.79
C GLY A 175 32.23 2.80 -8.65
N ARG A 176 31.88 1.96 -9.64
CA ARG A 176 32.88 1.16 -10.37
C ARG A 176 32.86 1.47 -11.86
N ALA A 177 33.86 2.23 -12.31
CA ALA A 177 34.35 2.09 -13.67
C ALA A 177 35.14 0.78 -13.72
N VAL A 178 34.44 -0.36 -13.73
CA VAL A 178 35.09 -1.66 -13.94
C VAL A 178 35.56 -1.65 -15.38
N GLU A 179 36.87 -1.60 -15.57
CA GLU A 179 37.47 -1.91 -16.86
C GLU A 179 36.97 -3.31 -17.26
N ASP A 180 36.44 -3.43 -18.47
CA ASP A 180 35.82 -4.67 -18.96
C ASP A 180 36.78 -5.86 -18.77
N ALA A 181 36.26 -7.01 -18.33
CA ALA A 181 37.05 -8.23 -18.16
C ALA A 181 37.83 -8.58 -19.43
N ALA A 182 37.27 -8.30 -20.61
CA ALA A 182 37.95 -8.47 -21.89
C ALA A 182 39.17 -7.53 -22.05
N ALA A 183 39.06 -6.27 -21.61
CA ALA A 183 40.17 -5.32 -21.63
C ALA A 183 41.27 -5.71 -20.63
N LEU A 184 40.90 -6.18 -19.44
CA LEU A 184 41.85 -6.71 -18.46
C LEU A 184 42.57 -7.96 -18.97
N ALA A 185 41.87 -8.87 -19.66
CA ALA A 185 42.47 -10.04 -20.28
C ALA A 185 43.46 -9.64 -21.40
N ALA A 186 43.07 -8.72 -22.30
CA ALA A 186 43.95 -8.22 -23.34
C ALA A 186 45.21 -7.53 -22.77
N ARG A 187 45.05 -6.80 -21.65
CA ARG A 187 46.17 -6.17 -20.93
C ARG A 187 47.09 -7.20 -20.28
N LEU A 188 46.54 -8.29 -19.74
CA LEU A 188 47.30 -9.41 -19.21
C LEU A 188 48.18 -10.05 -20.29
N ASP A 189 47.62 -10.31 -21.47
CA ASP A 189 48.35 -10.87 -22.62
C ASP A 189 49.44 -9.91 -23.12
N ALA A 190 49.15 -8.61 -23.15
CA ALA A 190 50.12 -7.60 -23.52
C ALA A 190 51.29 -7.52 -22.54
N LEU A 191 51.04 -7.60 -21.22
CA LEU A 191 52.08 -7.65 -20.19
C LEU A 191 52.92 -8.93 -20.29
N ASP A 192 52.29 -10.07 -20.56
CA ASP A 192 52.98 -11.34 -20.70
C ASP A 192 53.92 -11.34 -21.92
N ARG A 193 53.46 -10.85 -23.07
CA ARG A 193 54.30 -10.66 -24.26
C ARG A 193 55.49 -9.74 -23.98
N ARG A 194 55.25 -8.57 -23.37
CA ARG A 194 56.34 -7.62 -23.01
C ARG A 194 57.33 -8.23 -22.02
N GLY A 195 56.85 -9.03 -21.07
CA GLY A 195 57.70 -9.77 -20.14
C GLY A 195 58.63 -10.77 -20.82
N ARG A 196 58.16 -11.48 -21.86
CA ARG A 196 59.00 -12.42 -22.64
C ARG A 196 60.02 -11.70 -23.52
N GLU A 197 59.68 -10.54 -24.07
CA GLU A 197 60.56 -9.75 -24.94
C GLU A 197 61.61 -8.92 -24.17
N ALA A 198 61.38 -8.66 -22.88
CA ALA A 198 62.28 -7.85 -22.05
C ALA A 198 63.61 -8.57 -21.76
N ARG A 199 64.72 -7.92 -22.12
CA ARG A 199 66.08 -8.45 -21.90
C ARG A 199 66.56 -8.23 -20.46
N ASP A 200 66.24 -7.06 -19.89
CA ASP A 200 66.60 -6.68 -18.53
C ASP A 200 65.86 -7.56 -17.49
N PRO A 201 66.58 -8.25 -16.58
CA PRO A 201 65.95 -9.03 -15.52
C PRO A 201 65.08 -8.21 -14.56
N VAL A 202 65.42 -6.93 -14.31
CA VAL A 202 64.63 -6.07 -13.42
C VAL A 202 63.28 -5.74 -14.08
N ALA A 203 63.30 -5.30 -15.34
CA ALA A 203 62.07 -5.08 -16.10
C ALA A 203 61.19 -6.35 -16.18
N ARG A 204 61.78 -7.53 -16.36
CA ARG A 204 61.04 -8.81 -16.33
C ARG A 204 60.34 -9.06 -14.99
N ALA A 205 61.02 -8.79 -13.87
CA ALA A 205 60.44 -8.92 -12.54
C ALA A 205 59.28 -7.95 -12.33
N GLU A 206 59.40 -6.70 -12.78
CA GLU A 206 58.30 -5.72 -12.70
C GLU A 206 57.10 -6.10 -13.57
N TYR A 207 57.32 -6.59 -14.80
CA TYR A 207 56.23 -7.09 -15.64
C TYR A 207 55.52 -8.29 -15.01
N ALA A 208 56.27 -9.19 -14.35
CA ALA A 208 55.66 -10.31 -13.63
C ALA A 208 54.78 -9.85 -12.46
N ARG A 209 55.21 -8.83 -11.69
CA ARG A 209 54.40 -8.23 -10.62
C ARG A 209 53.16 -7.53 -11.17
N ALA A 210 53.31 -6.75 -12.24
CA ALA A 210 52.19 -6.08 -12.90
C ALA A 210 51.17 -7.09 -13.44
N ARG A 211 51.64 -8.19 -14.05
CA ARG A 211 50.80 -9.30 -14.50
C ARG A 211 50.03 -9.93 -13.34
N ALA A 212 50.68 -10.18 -12.20
CA ALA A 212 50.00 -10.72 -11.02
C ALA A 212 48.90 -9.78 -10.50
N ALA A 213 49.16 -8.46 -10.46
CA ALA A 213 48.17 -7.48 -10.05
C ALA A 213 46.97 -7.40 -11.01
N VAL A 214 47.20 -7.42 -12.33
CA VAL A 214 46.12 -7.41 -13.33
C VAL A 214 45.34 -8.73 -13.34
N ALA A 215 45.99 -9.86 -13.11
CA ALA A 215 45.32 -11.16 -12.97
C ALA A 215 44.33 -11.16 -11.79
N GLU A 216 44.71 -10.53 -10.68
CA GLU A 216 43.85 -10.40 -9.51
C GLU A 216 42.66 -9.46 -9.78
N GLN A 217 42.89 -8.34 -10.49
CA GLN A 217 41.80 -7.47 -10.95
C GLN A 217 40.82 -8.21 -11.86
N LEU A 218 41.31 -9.01 -12.80
CA LEU A 218 40.48 -9.84 -13.68
C LEU A 218 39.65 -10.85 -12.87
N ARG A 219 40.26 -11.49 -11.88
CA ARG A 219 39.55 -12.42 -10.96
C ARG A 219 38.39 -11.71 -10.25
N TYR A 220 38.62 -10.51 -9.72
CA TYR A 220 37.57 -9.72 -9.10
C TYR A 220 36.47 -9.30 -10.08
N ALA A 221 36.82 -8.91 -11.31
CA ALA A 221 35.83 -8.60 -12.34
C ALA A 221 34.92 -9.80 -12.64
N GLN A 222 35.50 -10.99 -12.80
CA GLN A 222 34.74 -12.23 -13.00
C GLN A 222 33.88 -12.61 -11.79
N ASP A 223 34.37 -12.40 -10.56
CA ASP A 223 33.59 -12.61 -9.34
C ASP A 223 32.38 -11.65 -9.26
N ILE A 224 32.53 -10.42 -9.76
CA ILE A 224 31.44 -9.44 -9.85
C ILE A 224 30.41 -9.89 -10.88
N ASP A 225 30.82 -10.35 -12.06
CA ASP A 225 29.91 -10.84 -13.10
C ASP A 225 29.09 -12.05 -12.62
N ARG A 226 29.76 -13.04 -12.01
CA ARG A 226 29.05 -14.18 -11.37
C ARG A 226 28.10 -13.73 -10.27
N SER A 227 28.42 -12.66 -9.55
CA SER A 227 27.53 -12.12 -8.52
C SER A 227 26.33 -11.39 -9.14
N ARG A 228 26.54 -10.69 -10.26
CA ARG A 228 25.47 -10.08 -11.06
C ARG A 228 24.49 -11.13 -11.57
N GLU A 229 24.99 -12.21 -12.17
CA GLU A 229 24.17 -13.32 -12.67
C GLU A 229 23.32 -13.94 -11.55
N ARG A 230 23.90 -14.18 -10.38
CA ARG A 230 23.17 -14.71 -9.21
C ARG A 230 22.07 -13.74 -8.73
N VAL A 231 22.32 -12.43 -8.74
CA VAL A 231 21.33 -11.42 -8.36
C VAL A 231 20.19 -11.40 -9.38
N LEU A 232 20.50 -11.40 -10.68
CA LEU A 232 19.51 -11.45 -11.75
C LEU A 232 18.65 -12.71 -11.67
N ALA A 233 19.28 -13.87 -11.48
CA ALA A 233 18.58 -15.14 -11.31
C ALA A 233 17.59 -15.09 -10.13
N ARG A 234 18.00 -14.52 -8.98
CA ARG A 234 17.09 -14.33 -7.83
C ARG A 234 15.95 -13.38 -8.14
N MET A 235 16.21 -12.26 -8.82
CA MET A 235 15.17 -11.31 -9.21
C MET A 235 14.16 -11.94 -10.18
N HIS A 236 14.61 -12.73 -11.15
CA HIS A 236 13.73 -13.51 -12.02
C HIS A 236 12.95 -14.57 -11.25
N GLY A 237 13.56 -15.22 -10.26
CA GLY A 237 12.88 -16.14 -9.36
C GLY A 237 11.73 -15.46 -8.60
N TYR A 238 11.97 -14.28 -8.00
CA TYR A 238 10.92 -13.49 -7.35
C TYR A 238 9.83 -13.07 -8.33
N LEU A 239 10.21 -12.67 -9.55
CA LEU A 239 9.26 -12.30 -10.60
C LEU A 239 8.33 -13.47 -10.97
N ALA A 240 8.89 -14.66 -11.13
CA ALA A 240 8.12 -15.87 -11.43
C ALA A 240 7.13 -16.20 -10.29
N VAL A 241 7.56 -16.07 -9.03
CA VAL A 241 6.68 -16.26 -7.86
C VAL A 241 5.53 -15.23 -7.87
N ILE A 242 5.81 -13.96 -8.17
CA ILE A 242 4.77 -12.92 -8.27
C ILE A 242 3.76 -13.26 -9.38
N GLU A 243 4.25 -13.67 -10.55
CA GLU A 243 3.41 -14.08 -11.68
C GLU A 243 2.56 -15.32 -11.33
N GLN A 244 3.13 -16.29 -10.63
CA GLN A 244 2.40 -17.47 -10.15
C GLN A 244 1.30 -17.10 -9.15
N VAL A 245 1.57 -16.23 -8.19
CA VAL A 245 0.56 -15.73 -7.23
C VAL A 245 -0.56 -14.99 -7.95
N GLN A 246 -0.23 -14.19 -8.96
CA GLN A 246 -1.23 -13.52 -9.79
C GLN A 246 -2.12 -14.52 -10.53
N LEU A 247 -1.54 -15.54 -11.17
CA LEU A 247 -2.29 -16.58 -11.86
C LEU A 247 -3.20 -17.37 -10.90
N ALA A 248 -2.70 -17.70 -9.71
CA ALA A 248 -3.48 -18.36 -8.68
C ALA A 248 -4.68 -17.51 -8.22
N ALA A 249 -4.48 -16.20 -8.03
CA ALA A 249 -5.54 -15.27 -7.65
C ALA A 249 -6.63 -15.14 -8.74
N VAL A 250 -6.22 -15.07 -10.01
CA VAL A 250 -7.14 -15.06 -11.16
C VAL A 250 -7.93 -16.37 -11.22
N ASN A 251 -7.27 -17.51 -11.08
CA ASN A 251 -7.95 -18.82 -11.08
C ASN A 251 -8.96 -18.95 -9.93
N ALA A 252 -8.61 -18.50 -8.72
CA ALA A 252 -9.52 -18.48 -7.58
C ALA A 252 -10.72 -17.54 -7.78
N ALA A 253 -10.53 -16.42 -8.49
CA ALA A 253 -11.63 -15.54 -8.87
C ALA A 253 -12.55 -16.20 -9.91
N SER A 254 -12.00 -16.83 -10.95
CA SER A 254 -12.75 -17.56 -11.97
C SER A 254 -13.57 -18.71 -11.38
N ALA A 255 -13.00 -19.48 -10.45
CA ALA A 255 -13.69 -20.57 -9.76
C ALA A 255 -14.89 -20.06 -8.92
N ARG A 256 -14.74 -18.91 -8.25
CA ARG A 256 -15.85 -18.28 -7.49
C ARG A 256 -16.98 -17.82 -8.40
N VAL A 257 -16.66 -17.26 -9.58
CA VAL A 257 -17.68 -16.88 -10.56
C VAL A 257 -18.41 -18.10 -11.10
N ALA A 258 -17.69 -19.18 -11.45
CA ALA A 258 -18.29 -20.42 -11.91
C ALA A 258 -19.23 -21.04 -10.86
N ALA A 259 -18.83 -21.05 -9.58
CA ALA A 259 -19.67 -21.52 -8.48
C ALA A 259 -20.94 -20.67 -8.31
N GLY A 260 -20.83 -19.34 -8.42
CA GLY A 260 -21.99 -18.45 -8.35
C GLY A 260 -22.99 -18.65 -9.50
N ILE A 261 -22.50 -18.93 -10.72
CA ILE A 261 -23.37 -19.24 -11.87
C ILE A 261 -24.14 -20.54 -11.63
N ALA A 262 -23.48 -21.58 -11.13
CA ALA A 262 -24.12 -22.85 -10.81
C ALA A 262 -25.24 -22.68 -9.78
N ASP A 263 -25.00 -21.93 -8.70
CA ASP A 263 -25.99 -21.61 -7.67
C ASP A 263 -27.21 -20.85 -8.24
N THR A 264 -26.97 -19.86 -9.11
CA THR A 264 -28.08 -19.15 -9.80
C THR A 264 -28.84 -20.04 -10.79
N GLY A 265 -28.17 -21.01 -11.42
CA GLY A 265 -28.80 -21.98 -12.31
C GLY A 265 -29.71 -22.96 -11.56
N GLU A 266 -29.29 -23.41 -10.37
CA GLU A 266 -30.13 -24.23 -9.48
C GLU A 266 -31.36 -23.46 -8.99
N LEU A 267 -31.20 -22.17 -8.63
CA LEU A 267 -32.33 -21.32 -8.26
C LEU A 267 -33.32 -21.10 -9.42
N ALA A 268 -32.81 -20.95 -10.65
CA ALA A 268 -33.64 -20.82 -11.84
C ALA A 268 -34.35 -22.13 -12.22
N ALA A 269 -33.68 -23.28 -12.05
CA ALA A 269 -34.26 -24.59 -12.31
C ALA A 269 -35.27 -25.03 -11.23
N GLY A 270 -35.07 -24.61 -9.98
CA GLY A 270 -36.03 -24.82 -8.88
C GLY A 270 -37.26 -23.90 -8.96
N ALA A 271 -37.17 -22.78 -9.69
CA ALA A 271 -38.28 -21.90 -9.99
C ALA A 271 -39.06 -22.37 -11.23
N GLU A 272 -39.53 -23.63 -11.24
CA GLU A 272 -40.52 -24.07 -12.22
C GLU A 272 -41.71 -23.08 -12.20
N PRO A 273 -42.09 -22.47 -13.34
CA PRO A 273 -43.20 -21.53 -13.38
C PRO A 273 -44.49 -22.25 -12.95
N PRO A 274 -45.27 -21.69 -12.00
CA PRO A 274 -46.47 -22.33 -11.45
C PRO A 274 -47.65 -22.50 -12.44
N LEU A 275 -47.42 -22.28 -13.74
CA LEU A 275 -48.45 -22.29 -14.77
C LEU A 275 -48.78 -23.69 -15.32
N ALA A 276 -48.03 -24.74 -14.99
CA ALA A 276 -48.29 -26.09 -15.51
C ALA A 276 -49.23 -26.96 -14.66
N ARG A 277 -49.74 -26.49 -13.50
CA ARG A 277 -50.69 -27.26 -12.66
C ARG A 277 -52.16 -26.83 -12.78
N ALA A 278 -52.49 -25.81 -13.58
CA ALA A 278 -53.88 -25.35 -13.73
C ALA A 278 -54.71 -26.17 -14.74
N ASP A 279 -54.07 -26.91 -15.66
CA ASP A 279 -54.80 -27.63 -16.73
C ASP A 279 -55.06 -29.13 -16.44
N ALA A 280 -54.66 -29.65 -15.28
CA ALA A 280 -54.89 -31.05 -14.91
C ALA A 280 -56.19 -31.30 -14.09
N ALA A 281 -57.12 -30.33 -14.05
CA ALA A 281 -58.40 -30.42 -13.32
C ALA A 281 -59.63 -30.55 -14.24
N GLY A 282 -59.46 -30.75 -15.54
CA GLY A 282 -60.55 -30.79 -16.51
C GLY A 282 -60.43 -31.92 -17.51
N ASP A 283 -60.60 -33.17 -17.08
CA ASP A 283 -61.24 -34.20 -17.92
C ASP A 283 -61.61 -35.43 -17.07
N ALA A 284 -62.79 -35.36 -16.46
CA ALA A 284 -63.50 -36.52 -15.96
C ALA A 284 -64.21 -37.20 -17.15
N PRO A 285 -63.90 -38.45 -17.52
CA PRO A 285 -64.65 -39.15 -18.56
C PRO A 285 -66.04 -39.50 -18.06
N ALA A 286 -67.02 -38.72 -18.53
CA ALA A 286 -68.44 -39.03 -18.39
C ALA A 286 -68.77 -40.33 -19.15
N ASN A 287 -68.98 -41.37 -18.35
CA ASN A 287 -69.98 -42.42 -18.54
C ASN A 287 -71.08 -42.06 -19.57
N ARG A 288 -71.08 -42.74 -20.72
CA ARG A 288 -72.33 -43.11 -21.44
C ARG A 288 -72.22 -44.53 -21.95
N GLY A 289 -72.87 -45.43 -21.21
CA GLY A 289 -73.35 -46.68 -21.76
C GLY A 289 -74.36 -46.47 -22.89
N GLY A 290 -74.44 -47.46 -23.77
CA GLY A 290 -75.45 -47.60 -24.82
C GLY A 290 -75.01 -48.74 -25.74
N ARG A 291 -75.30 -49.99 -25.39
CA ARG A 291 -76.52 -50.75 -25.75
C ARG A 291 -76.51 -51.21 -27.22
N SER A 292 -76.56 -52.54 -27.36
CA SER A 292 -77.33 -53.30 -28.37
C SER A 292 -76.84 -53.15 -29.82
N ALA A 293 -76.87 -54.12 -30.72
CA ALA A 293 -77.18 -55.55 -30.85
C ALA A 293 -76.51 -55.88 -32.22
N MET A 294 -76.05 -57.07 -32.57
CA MET A 294 -76.76 -58.34 -32.72
C MET A 294 -75.74 -59.29 -33.39
#